data_AF-D9PIF1-F1
#
_entry.id   AF-D9PIF1-F1
#
_cell.length_a   1.000
_cell.length_b   1.000
_cell.length_c   1.000
_cell.angle_alpha   90.00
_cell.angle_beta   90.00
_cell.angle_gamma   90.00
#
_symmetry.space_group_name_H-M   'P 1'
#
loop_
_entity.id
_entity.type
_entity.pdbx_description
1 polymer ?
#
loop_
_entity_poly.entity_id
_entity_poly.type
_entity_poly.pdbx_seq_one_letter_code
_entity_poly.pdbx_strand_id
1 'polypeptide(L)' 'MHRKDIAQKTKLSYDKESDVLYINFEEPQAADDSDVTDEGIIIRLRANKIVGLTILNAGRVLA' A
#
# COMPACT_ATOMS: atom_id res chain seq x y z
N MET A 1 -4.24 -7.15 -15.90
CA MET A 1 -4.61 -7.75 -14.60
C MET A 1 -6.12 -7.60 -14.45
N HIS A 2 -6.88 -8.67 -14.22
CA HIS A 2 -8.32 -8.55 -14.02
C HIS A 2 -8.62 -8.16 -12.57
N ARG A 3 -9.68 -7.37 -12.32
CA ARG A 3 -10.06 -6.90 -10.97
C ARG A 3 -10.14 -8.01 -9.92
N LYS A 4 -10.53 -9.23 -10.33
CA LYS A 4 -10.60 -10.41 -9.44
C LYS A 4 -9.23 -10.87 -8.94
N ASP A 5 -8.19 -10.71 -9.75
CA ASP A 5 -6.82 -11.17 -9.42
C ASP A 5 -6.16 -10.28 -8.37
N ILE A 6 -6.49 -8.97 -8.38
CA ILE A 6 -5.99 -8.00 -7.40
C ILE A 6 -6.54 -8.32 -6.02
N ALA A 7 -7.86 -8.52 -5.91
CA ALA A 7 -8.49 -8.80 -4.62
C ALA A 7 -7.98 -10.10 -3.98
N GLN A 8 -7.75 -11.15 -4.78
CA GLN A 8 -7.23 -12.43 -4.26
C GLN A 8 -5.77 -12.38 -3.79
N LYS A 9 -4.97 -11.46 -4.33
CA LYS A 9 -3.54 -11.32 -3.99
C LYS A 9 -3.24 -10.19 -3.00
N THR A 10 -4.25 -9.38 -2.69
CA THR A 10 -4.04 -8.22 -1.80
C THR A 10 -3.83 -8.69 -0.37
N LYS A 11 -2.65 -8.38 0.19
CA LYS A 11 -2.32 -8.61 1.60
C LYS A 11 -2.36 -7.29 2.35
N LEU A 12 -3.13 -7.25 3.44
CA LEU A 12 -3.20 -6.10 4.34
C LEU A 12 -2.51 -6.43 5.67
N SER A 13 -1.72 -5.50 6.18
CA SER A 13 -1.12 -5.59 7.50
C SER A 13 -1.20 -4.23 8.19
N TYR A 14 -1.80 -4.21 9.37
CA TYR A 14 -1.95 -2.99 10.16
C TYR A 14 -1.03 -3.05 11.37
N ASP A 15 -0.14 -2.07 11.46
CA ASP A 15 0.68 -1.83 12.64
C ASP A 15 -0.04 -0.83 13.54
N LYS A 16 -0.56 -1.33 14.66
CA LYS A 16 -1.31 -0.55 15.63
C LYS A 16 -0.43 0.40 16.45
N GLU A 17 0.84 0.05 16.67
CA GLU A 17 1.75 0.89 17.45
C GLU A 17 2.11 2.16 16.68
N SER A 18 2.35 1.98 15.38
CA SER A 18 2.74 3.06 14.46
C SER A 18 1.56 3.79 13.80
N ASP A 19 0.33 3.27 13.92
CA ASP A 19 -0.85 3.69 13.14
C ASP A 19 -0.60 3.69 11.62
N VAL A 20 -0.10 2.56 11.10
CA VAL A 20 0.26 2.39 9.68
C VAL A 20 -0.45 1.19 9.07
N LEU A 21 -1.10 1.38 7.93
CA LEU A 21 -1.67 0.31 7.12
C LEU A 21 -0.82 0.05 5.87
N TYR A 22 -0.31 -1.17 5.74
CA TYR A 22 0.37 -1.66 4.55
C TYR A 22 -0.59 -2.44 3.67
N ILE A 23 -0.63 -2.12 2.38
CA ILE A 23 -1.41 -2.82 1.36
C ILE A 23 -0.43 -3.31 0.29
N ASN A 24 -0.35 -4.62 0.07
CA ASN A 24 0.49 -5.19 -0.98
C ASN A 24 -0.41 -5.87 -2.02
N PHE A 25 -0.33 -5.47 -3.29
CA PHE A 25 -1.18 -6.01 -4.37
C PHE A 25 -0.60 -7.27 -5.03
N GLU A 26 0.66 -7.55 -4.74
CA GLU A 26 1.40 -8.72 -5.20
C GLU A 26 2.22 -9.31 -4.02
N GLU A 27 3.01 -10.35 -4.27
CA GLU A 27 3.94 -10.86 -3.25
C GLU A 27 4.91 -9.76 -2.79
N PRO A 28 5.38 -9.80 -1.52
CA PRO A 28 6.28 -8.80 -0.97
C PRO A 28 7.52 -8.66 -1.86
N GLN A 29 7.64 -7.51 -2.51
CA GLN A 29 8.77 -7.12 -3.34
C GLN A 29 9.15 -5.69 -2.99
N ALA A 30 10.45 -5.37 -3.05
CA ALA A 30 10.91 -4.01 -2.81
C ALA A 30 10.29 -3.06 -3.86
N ALA A 31 9.98 -1.82 -3.51
CA ALA A 31 9.71 -0.80 -4.51
C ALA A 31 11.04 -0.35 -5.16
N ASP A 32 11.01 0.12 -6.40
CA ASP A 32 12.14 0.87 -6.99
C ASP A 32 11.91 2.39 -6.98
N ASP A 33 10.66 2.82 -6.78
CA ASP A 33 10.27 4.22 -6.69
C ASP A 33 9.05 4.40 -5.77
N SER A 34 8.80 5.64 -5.36
CA SER A 34 7.63 5.97 -4.55
C SER A 34 7.19 7.43 -4.70
N ASP A 35 5.88 7.62 -4.76
CA ASP A 35 5.26 8.93 -4.60
C ASP A 35 4.66 9.07 -3.20
N VAL A 36 4.66 10.30 -2.67
CA VAL A 36 4.05 10.63 -1.39
C VAL A 36 2.99 11.69 -1.63
N THR A 37 1.79 11.42 -1.13
CA THR A 37 0.65 12.35 -1.18
C THR A 37 0.64 13.25 0.06
N ASP A 38 -0.07 14.39 -0.04
CA ASP A 38 -0.23 15.32 1.08
C ASP A 38 -1.00 14.70 2.26
N GLU A 39 -1.81 13.68 1.99
CA GLU A 39 -2.57 12.91 2.99
C GLU A 39 -1.73 11.84 3.70
N GLY A 40 -0.43 11.71 3.39
CA GLY A 40 0.45 10.73 4.02
C GLY A 40 0.29 9.31 3.48
N ILE A 41 -0.25 9.16 2.28
CA ILE A 41 -0.25 7.89 1.54
C ILE A 41 1.03 7.83 0.69
N ILE A 42 1.80 6.77 0.91
CA ILE A 42 2.99 6.44 0.11
C ILE A 42 2.58 5.40 -0.93
N ILE A 43 2.68 5.76 -2.20
CA ILE A 43 2.42 4.89 -3.34
C ILE A 43 3.72 4.19 -3.70
N ARG A 44 3.76 2.86 -3.57
CA ARG A 44 4.96 2.07 -3.86
C ARG A 44 4.93 1.58 -5.31
N LEU A 45 5.96 1.94 -6.07
CA LEU A 45 6.08 1.63 -7.49
C LEU A 45 7.21 0.62 -7.74
N ARG A 46 7.01 -0.23 -8.74
CA ARG A 46 8.08 -1.02 -9.36
C ARG A 46 7.89 -1.03 -10.86
N ALA A 47 8.91 -0.64 -11.62
CA ALA A 47 8.85 -0.57 -13.08
C ALA A 47 7.55 0.11 -13.59
N ASN A 48 7.23 1.27 -13.03
CA ASN A 48 6.04 2.07 -13.30
C ASN A 48 4.69 1.39 -13.00
N LYS A 49 4.67 0.37 -12.14
CA LYS A 49 3.45 -0.29 -11.67
C LYS A 49 3.30 -0.11 -10.17
N ILE A 50 2.07 0.15 -9.72
CA ILE A 50 1.76 0.19 -8.29
C ILE A 50 1.81 -1.23 -7.74
N VAL A 51 2.74 -1.48 -6.81
CA VAL A 51 2.92 -2.77 -6.13
C VAL A 51 2.35 -2.78 -4.72
N GLY A 52 2.11 -1.60 -4.14
CA GLY A 52 1.49 -1.47 -2.83
C GLY A 52 1.28 -0.04 -2.39
N LEU A 53 0.68 0.12 -1.21
CA LEU A 53 0.47 1.39 -0.53
C LEU A 53 0.95 1.27 0.93
N THR A 54 1.47 2.36 1.47
CA THR A 54 1.65 2.54 2.92
C THR A 54 0.85 3.76 3.31
N ILE A 55 -0.14 3.58 4.19
CA ILE A 55 -1.00 4.66 4.68
C ILE A 55 -0.55 5.00 6.09
N LEU A 56 -0.01 6.20 6.27
CA LEU A 56 0.36 6.74 7.57
C LEU A 56 -0.87 7.34 8.26
N ASN A 57 -0.89 7.33 9.59
CA ASN A 57 -2.04 7.77 10.39
C ASN A 57 -3.36 7.13 9.91
N ALA A 58 -3.32 5.82 9.64
CA ALA A 58 -4.41 5.13 8.95
C ALA A 58 -5.73 5.24 9.71
N GLY A 59 -5.71 5.29 11.04
CA GLY A 59 -6.88 5.53 11.87
C GLY A 59 -7.54 6.90 11.64
N ARG A 60 -6.78 7.92 11.21
CA ARG A 60 -7.35 9.24 10.83
C ARG A 60 -7.86 9.26 9.39
N VAL A 61 -7.20 8.52 8.50
CA VAL A 61 -7.53 8.48 7.07
C VAL A 61 -8.76 7.61 6.78
N LEU A 62 -8.97 6.55 7.59
CA LEU A 62 -10.01 5.54 7.37
C LEU A 62 -11.21 5.66 8.34
N ALA A 63 -11.20 6.61 9.26
CA ALA A 63 -12.28 6.86 10.22
C ALA A 63 -13.36 7.82 9.69
#